data_AF-A0A540KBG9-F1
#
_entry.id   AF-A0A540KBG9-F1
#
_cell.length_a   1.000
_cell.length_b   1.000
_cell.length_c   1.000
_cell.angle_alpha   90.00
_cell.angle_beta   90.00
_cell.angle_gamma   90.00
#
_symmetry.space_group_name_H-M   'P 1'
#
loop_
_entity.id
_entity.type
_entity.pdbx_description
1 polymer ?
#
loop_
_entity_poly.entity_id
_entity_poly.type
_entity_poly.pdbx_seq_one_letter_code
_entity_poly.pdbx_strand_id
1 'polypeptide(L)' 'MVALIIAADGASSAIVYLAHNGNMNANWLAICRQDNDFCQALSGDLVASLVAAVFFVFLVVNSTFALKRK' A
#
# COMPACT_ATOMS: atom_id res chain seq x y z
N MET A 1 10.25 6.54 9.31
CA MET A 1 8.92 5.90 9.29
C MET A 1 8.22 6.09 7.95
N VAL A 2 7.97 7.32 7.46
CA VAL A 2 7.33 7.57 6.14
C VAL A 2 7.92 6.71 5.00
N ALA A 3 9.24 6.74 4.81
CA ALA A 3 9.89 6.01 3.73
C ALA A 3 9.69 4.48 3.79
N LEU A 4 9.62 3.90 5.00
CA LEU A 4 9.40 2.46 5.18
C LEU A 4 7.97 2.08 4.82
N ILE A 5 6.98 2.91 5.18
CA ILE A 5 5.56 2.67 4.86
C ILE A 5 5.36 2.69 3.35
N ILE A 6 5.94 3.67 2.65
CA ILE A 6 5.84 3.77 1.18
C ILE A 6 6.54 2.58 0.50
N ALA A 7 7.69 2.14 1.01
CA ALA A 7 8.38 0.96 0.46
C ALA A 7 7.57 -0.33 0.64
N ALA A 8 6.97 -0.52 1.81
CA ALA A 8 6.12 -1.68 2.10
C ALA A 8 4.87 -1.70 1.21
N ASP A 9 4.21 -0.54 1.06
CA ASP A 9 3.04 -0.40 0.19
C ASP A 9 3.40 -0.68 -1.28
N GLY A 10 4.53 -0.14 -1.76
CA GLY A 10 5.02 -0.41 -3.10
C GLY A 10 5.28 -1.89 -3.36
N ALA A 11 5.89 -2.61 -2.41
CA ALA A 11 6.07 -4.05 -2.53
C ALA A 11 4.71 -4.78 -2.58
N SER A 12 3.79 -4.40 -1.70
CA SER A 12 2.45 -5.00 -1.62
C SER A 12 1.61 -4.72 -2.88
N SER A 13 1.74 -3.54 -3.50
CA SER A 13 1.10 -3.19 -4.77
C SER A 13 1.53 -4.10 -5.94
N ALA A 14 2.80 -4.51 -5.97
CA ALA A 14 3.28 -5.46 -6.97
C ALA A 14 2.64 -6.85 -6.77
N ILE A 15 2.43 -7.27 -5.51
CA ILE A 15 1.73 -8.51 -5.19
C ILE A 15 0.27 -8.43 -5.60
N VAL A 16 -0.42 -7.31 -5.35
CA VAL A 16 -1.81 -7.09 -5.80
C VAL A 16 -1.91 -7.15 -7.33
N TYR A 17 -0.96 -6.55 -8.03
CA TYR A 17 -0.90 -6.61 -9.50
C TYR A 17 -0.75 -8.06 -9.99
N LEU A 18 0.15 -8.83 -9.38
CA LEU A 18 0.32 -10.26 -9.67
C LEU A 18 -0.93 -11.07 -9.30
N ALA A 19 -1.64 -10.71 -8.23
CA ALA A 19 -2.87 -11.39 -7.84
C ALA A 19 -4.02 -11.17 -8.83
N HIS A 20 -4.06 -10.02 -9.51
CA HIS A 20 -5.09 -9.70 -10.49
C HIS A 20 -4.76 -10.21 -11.90
N ASN A 21 -3.52 -10.02 -12.35
CA ASN A 21 -3.09 -10.38 -13.71
C ASN A 21 -2.46 -11.77 -13.82
N GLY A 22 -1.87 -12.28 -12.74
CA GLY A 22 -1.03 -13.49 -12.77
C GLY A 22 0.27 -13.29 -13.55
N ASN A 23 1.13 -14.30 -13.51
CA ASN A 23 2.29 -14.41 -14.40
C ASN A 23 2.67 -15.89 -14.59
N MET A 24 2.45 -16.41 -15.80
CA MET A 24 2.76 -17.81 -16.13
C MET A 24 4.26 -18.12 -16.07
N ASN A 25 5.12 -17.16 -16.38
CA ASN A 25 6.58 -17.35 -16.33
C ASN A 25 7.10 -17.58 -14.91
N ALA A 26 6.42 -16.99 -13.91
CA ALA A 26 6.74 -17.17 -12.50
C ALA A 26 5.83 -18.20 -11.81
N ASN A 27 4.99 -18.92 -12.57
CA ASN A 27 3.97 -19.84 -12.04
C ASN A 27 3.02 -19.18 -11.01
N TRP A 28 2.75 -17.87 -11.17
CA TRP A 28 1.86 -17.13 -10.28
C TRP A 28 0.45 -17.07 -10.90
N LEU A 29 -0.53 -17.67 -10.22
CA LEU A 29 -1.93 -17.66 -10.67
C LEU A 29 -2.68 -16.40 -10.22
N ALA A 30 -3.62 -15.92 -11.03
CA ALA A 30 -4.47 -14.78 -10.69
C ALA A 30 -5.50 -15.16 -9.60
N ILE A 31 -5.08 -15.12 -8.33
CA ILE A 31 -5.89 -15.52 -7.16
C ILE A 31 -7.19 -14.71 -7.06
N CYS A 32 -7.18 -13.44 -7.45
CA CYS A 32 -8.36 -12.58 -7.42
C CYS A 32 -9.52 -13.08 -8.30
N ARG A 33 -9.27 -13.97 -9.28
CA ARG A 33 -10.32 -14.56 -10.13
C ARG A 33 -11.10 -15.68 -9.43
N GLN A 34 -10.48 -16.32 -8.45
CA GLN A 34 -11.08 -17.42 -7.69
C GLN A 34 -11.79 -16.89 -6.43
N ASP A 35 -11.18 -15.91 -5.75
CA ASP A 35 -11.64 -15.37 -4.47
C ASP A 35 -11.76 -13.84 -4.52
N ASN A 36 -12.92 -13.35 -4.97
CA ASN A 36 -13.18 -11.92 -5.13
C ASN A 36 -13.15 -11.15 -3.79
N ASP A 37 -13.65 -11.75 -2.71
CA ASP A 37 -13.65 -11.15 -1.36
C ASP A 37 -12.23 -10.87 -0.86
N PHE A 38 -11.30 -11.81 -1.08
CA PHE A 38 -9.89 -11.61 -0.74
C PHE A 38 -9.32 -10.42 -1.51
N CYS A 39 -9.59 -10.32 -2.81
CA CYS A 39 -9.08 -9.24 -3.64
C CYS A 39 -9.61 -7.87 -3.18
N GLN A 40 -10.89 -7.81 -2.82
CA GLN A 40 -11.53 -6.59 -2.34
C GLN A 40 -11.01 -6.17 -0.97
N ALA A 41 -10.83 -7.11 -0.04
CA ALA A 41 -10.25 -6.84 1.27
C ALA A 41 -8.78 -6.37 1.16
N LEU A 42 -7.97 -7.08 0.36
CA LEU A 42 -6.56 -6.77 0.15
C LEU A 42 -6.35 -5.40 -0.50
N SER A 43 -7.14 -5.10 -1.55
CA SER A 43 -7.08 -3.80 -2.22
C SER A 43 -7.58 -2.67 -1.31
N GLY A 44 -8.62 -2.94 -0.52
CA GLY A 44 -9.13 -1.98 0.47
C GLY A 44 -8.12 -1.65 1.55
N ASP A 45 -7.44 -2.66 2.09
CA ASP A 45 -6.37 -2.50 3.09
C ASP A 45 -5.18 -1.71 2.52
N LEU A 46 -4.77 -2.02 1.29
CA LEU A 46 -3.70 -1.31 0.60
C LEU A 46 -4.03 0.19 0.47
N VAL A 47 -5.22 0.50 -0.03
CA VAL A 47 -5.68 1.90 -0.18
C VAL A 47 -5.77 2.59 1.17
N ALA A 48 -6.26 1.91 2.21
CA ALA A 48 -6.34 2.46 3.56
C ALA A 48 -4.94 2.78 4.13
N SER A 49 -3.96 1.88 3.95
CA SER A 49 -2.57 2.11 4.34
C SER A 49 -1.94 3.29 3.59
N LEU A 50 -2.18 3.41 2.29
CA LEU A 50 -1.67 4.53 1.48
C LEU A 50 -2.24 5.88 1.96
N VAL A 51 -3.54 5.92 2.24
CA VAL A 51 -4.22 7.11 2.78
C VAL A 51 -3.65 7.47 4.16
N ALA A 52 -3.47 6.48 5.04
CA ALA A 52 -2.86 6.69 6.35
C ALA A 52 -1.42 7.22 6.24
N ALA A 53 -0.63 6.72 5.27
CA ALA A 53 0.72 7.20 5.01
C ALA A 53 0.74 8.68 4.62
N VAL A 54 -0.20 9.12 3.78
CA VAL A 54 -0.36 10.53 3.39
C VAL A 54 -0.66 11.40 4.60
N PHE A 55 -1.62 11.02 5.45
CA PHE A 55 -1.91 11.74 6.69
C PHE A 55 -0.68 11.81 7.61
N PHE A 56 0.08 10.73 7.71
CA PHE A 56 1.30 10.70 8.51
C PHE A 56 2.37 11.68 7.99
N VAL A 57 2.51 11.82 6.66
CA VAL A 57 3.38 12.84 6.05
C VAL A 57 2.95 14.25 6.46
N PHE A 58 1.65 14.57 6.37
CA PHE A 58 1.14 15.87 6.80
C PHE A 58 1.42 16.14 8.28
N LEU A 59 1.25 15.13 9.14
CA LEU A 59 1.56 15.26 10.56
C LEU A 59 3.04 15.57 10.78
N VAL A 60 3.95 14.85 10.11
CA VAL A 60 5.40 15.10 10.21
C VAL A 60 5.74 16.53 9.79
N VAL A 61 5.20 17.01 8.66
CA VAL A 61 5.45 18.38 8.18
C VAL A 61 4.94 19.41 9.19
N ASN A 62 3.73 19.23 9.73
CA ASN A 62 3.16 20.12 10.74
C ASN A 62 3.98 20.12 12.03
N SER A 63 4.43 18.96 12.50
CA SER A 63 5.33 18.86 13.67
C SER A 63 6.64 19.61 13.44
N THR A 64 7.21 19.49 12.23
CA THR A 64 8.46 20.20 11.88
C THR A 64 8.24 21.72 11.87
N PHE A 65 7.13 22.19 11.32
CA PHE A 65 6.80 23.61 11.30
C PHE A 65 6.50 24.17 12.70
N ALA A 66 5.78 23.41 13.53
CA ALA A 66 5.51 23.76 14.92
C ALA A 66 6.80 23.83 15.74
N LEU A 67 7.76 22.92 15.50
CA LEU A 67 9.07 22.94 16.14
C LEU A 67 9.88 24.17 15.72
N LYS A 68 9.87 24.52 14.42
CA LYS A 68 10.60 25.68 13.88
C LYS A 68 10.06 27.04 14.35
N ARG A 69 8.84 27.07 14.92
CA ARG A 69 8.19 28.27 15.46
C ARG A 69 8.52 28.51 16.94
N LYS A 70 9.13 27.53 17.63
CA LYS A 70 9.80 27.72 18.91
C LYS A 70 11.26 28.14 18.68
#